data_AF-A0A7S1B195-F1
#
_entry.id   AF-A0A7S1B195-F1
#
_cell.length_a   1.000
_cell.length_b   1.000
_cell.length_c   1.000
_cell.angle_alpha   90.00
_cell.angle_beta   90.00
_cell.angle_gamma   90.00
#
_symmetry.space_group_name_H-M   'P 1'
#
loop_
_entity.id
_entity.type
_entity.pdbx_description
1 polymer ?
#
loop_
_entity_poly.entity_id
_entity_poly.type
_entity_poly.pdbx_seq_one_letter_code
_entity_poly.pdbx_strand_id
1 'polypeptide(L)'
;MDLAVWVKEQQKSSQEVKERWQQWCDLYNGGKFDPNRASEETLQGFYDCEQNGGSLDLSEFEELLLQVKSSQRMNPHLREVWSRHCLDHSGGIRDPNRHDEGSLRLFLEVARNSVRPAPSLAPAWLRHTASRPAPFNRVGRSLPPPPLHLAMMGGRIPAKGTRPFSAGPTVARFGFGDAVSTVKYCQRNSESFRQAWTWYTGAHGTGKNDPSLYDEAFVIRFIESLASNFMSEAEETEDVKREVSYEPPSKRQRRWGDRE
;
A
#
# COMPACT_ATOMS: atom_id res chain seq x y z
N MET A 1 19.71 -29.46 -23.40
CA MET A 1 19.44 -29.51 -21.94
C MET A 1 18.33 -28.52 -21.68
N ASP A 2 17.31 -28.87 -20.88
CA ASP A 2 16.27 -27.90 -20.52
C ASP A 2 16.77 -27.04 -19.36
N LEU A 3 17.18 -25.80 -19.67
CA LEU A 3 17.73 -24.87 -18.69
C LEU A 3 16.69 -24.43 -17.65
N ALA A 4 15.41 -24.32 -18.03
CA ALA A 4 14.36 -23.92 -17.11
C ALA A 4 14.13 -25.00 -16.04
N VAL A 5 14.20 -26.29 -16.43
CA VAL A 5 14.16 -27.41 -15.49
C VAL A 5 15.39 -27.41 -14.60
N TRP A 6 16.58 -27.17 -15.15
CA TRP A 6 17.81 -27.09 -14.37
C TRP A 6 17.76 -25.97 -13.31
N VAL A 7 17.37 -24.75 -13.69
CA VAL A 7 17.23 -23.63 -12.74
C VAL A 7 16.24 -23.96 -11.63
N LYS A 8 15.11 -24.61 -11.95
CA LYS A 8 14.14 -25.04 -10.94
C LYS A 8 14.71 -26.04 -9.96
N GLU A 9 15.59 -26.92 -10.42
CA GLU A 9 16.25 -27.88 -9.53
C GLU A 9 17.29 -27.19 -8.64
N GLN A 10 18.05 -26.23 -9.19
CA GLN A 10 18.97 -25.42 -8.40
C GLN A 10 18.26 -24.54 -7.35
N GLN A 11 17.09 -24.00 -7.68
CA GLN A 11 16.25 -23.25 -6.73
C GLN A 11 15.79 -24.09 -5.53
N LYS A 12 15.74 -25.42 -5.66
CA LYS A 12 15.38 -26.34 -4.57
C LYS A 12 16.60 -26.81 -3.79
N SER A 13 17.76 -26.90 -4.44
CA SER A 13 18.98 -27.43 -3.83
C SER A 13 19.59 -26.44 -2.84
N SER A 14 19.59 -25.14 -3.18
CA SER A 14 20.24 -24.10 -2.37
C SER A 14 19.46 -22.79 -2.36
N GLN A 15 19.31 -22.24 -1.15
CA GLN A 15 18.74 -20.91 -0.95
C GLN A 15 19.64 -19.82 -1.54
N GLU A 16 20.97 -20.00 -1.53
CA GLU A 16 21.90 -19.04 -2.13
C GLU A 16 21.74 -18.95 -3.64
N VAL A 17 21.59 -20.09 -4.33
CA VAL A 17 21.39 -20.12 -5.78
C VAL A 17 20.04 -19.50 -6.15
N LYS A 18 19.03 -19.73 -5.30
CA LYS A 18 17.72 -19.08 -5.45
C LYS A 18 17.80 -17.56 -5.29
N GLU A 19 18.60 -17.06 -4.35
CA GLU A 19 18.83 -15.62 -4.17
C GLU A 19 19.62 -15.03 -5.33
N ARG A 20 20.66 -15.71 -5.82
CA ARG A 20 21.41 -15.32 -7.03
C ARG A 20 20.51 -15.28 -8.26
N TRP A 21 19.65 -16.27 -8.45
CA TRP A 21 18.65 -16.26 -9.51
C TRP A 21 17.68 -15.07 -9.38
N GLN A 22 17.26 -14.75 -8.15
CA GLN A 22 16.39 -13.60 -7.91
C GLN A 22 17.08 -12.29 -8.31
N GLN A 23 18.34 -12.10 -7.92
CA GLN A 23 19.15 -10.94 -8.31
C GLN A 23 19.34 -10.89 -9.83
N TRP A 24 19.67 -12.00 -10.48
CA TRP A 24 19.80 -12.10 -11.94
C TRP A 24 18.51 -11.69 -12.65
N CYS A 25 17.35 -12.17 -12.17
CA CYS A 25 16.05 -11.81 -12.72
C CYS A 25 15.69 -10.34 -12.50
N ASP A 26 16.10 -9.77 -11.36
CA ASP A 26 15.90 -8.35 -11.08
C ASP A 26 16.66 -7.49 -12.10
N LEU A 27 17.87 -7.88 -12.50
CA LEU A 27 18.68 -7.17 -13.48
C LEU A 27 18.17 -7.40 -14.91
N TYR A 28 18.03 -8.65 -15.33
CA TYR A 28 17.92 -8.99 -16.76
C TYR A 28 16.54 -9.51 -17.18
N ASN A 29 15.67 -9.92 -16.25
CA ASN A 29 14.35 -10.50 -16.57
C ASN A 29 13.15 -9.65 -16.10
N GLY A 30 13.38 -8.37 -15.77
CA GLY A 30 12.33 -7.46 -15.30
C GLY A 30 11.61 -7.94 -14.03
N GLY A 31 12.32 -8.65 -13.14
CA GLY A 31 11.77 -9.14 -11.87
C GLY A 31 10.82 -10.33 -12.01
N LYS A 32 10.80 -11.02 -13.16
CA LYS A 32 10.04 -12.27 -13.34
C LYS A 32 10.89 -13.46 -12.88
N PHE A 33 10.54 -14.05 -11.74
CA PHE A 33 11.36 -15.12 -11.13
C PHE A 33 11.05 -16.54 -11.62
N ASP A 34 10.02 -16.72 -12.45
CA ASP A 34 9.66 -18.02 -13.02
C ASP A 34 10.59 -18.37 -14.20
N PRO A 35 11.41 -19.44 -14.11
CA PRO A 35 12.33 -19.83 -15.18
C PRO A 35 11.62 -20.14 -16.51
N ASN A 36 10.37 -20.61 -16.48
CA ASN A 36 9.61 -20.86 -17.71
C ASN A 36 9.21 -19.57 -18.44
N ARG A 37 9.29 -18.42 -17.76
CA ARG A 37 8.94 -17.10 -18.30
C ARG A 37 10.16 -16.27 -18.67
N ALA A 38 11.36 -16.78 -18.41
CA ALA A 38 12.63 -16.15 -18.79
C ALA A 38 12.98 -16.49 -20.25
N SER A 39 13.72 -15.61 -20.92
CA SER A 39 14.26 -15.91 -22.24
C SER A 39 15.38 -16.96 -22.15
N GLU A 40 15.60 -17.69 -23.24
CA GLU A 40 16.70 -18.67 -23.33
C GLU A 40 18.06 -18.00 -23.07
N GLU A 41 18.26 -16.77 -23.57
CA GLU A 41 19.45 -15.95 -23.30
C GLU A 41 19.65 -15.67 -21.80
N THR A 42 18.58 -15.34 -21.07
CA THR A 42 18.64 -15.09 -19.63
C THR A 42 19.00 -16.37 -18.86
N LEU A 43 18.42 -17.51 -19.26
CA LEU A 43 18.66 -18.81 -18.64
C LEU A 43 20.10 -19.29 -18.91
N GLN A 44 20.58 -19.11 -20.14
CA GLN A 44 21.95 -19.46 -20.51
C GLN A 44 22.96 -18.59 -19.76
N GLY A 45 22.75 -17.27 -19.70
CA GLY A 45 23.64 -16.37 -18.97
C GLY A 45 23.72 -16.69 -17.47
N PHE A 46 22.60 -17.06 -16.84
CA PHE A 46 22.62 -17.52 -15.44
C PHE A 46 23.33 -18.87 -15.28
N TYR A 47 23.12 -19.81 -16.19
CA TYR A 47 23.83 -21.09 -16.18
C TYR A 47 25.35 -20.89 -16.27
N ASP A 48 25.81 -20.07 -17.21
CA ASP A 48 27.24 -19.79 -17.39
C ASP A 48 27.84 -19.09 -16.16
N CYS A 49 27.09 -18.16 -15.55
CA CYS A 49 27.47 -17.51 -14.31
C CYS A 49 27.64 -18.51 -13.15
N GLU A 50 26.69 -19.44 -12.98
CA GLU A 50 26.77 -20.47 -11.93
C GLU A 50 27.93 -21.45 -12.15
N GLN A 51 28.21 -21.83 -13.40
CA GLN A 51 29.38 -22.66 -13.71
C GLN A 51 30.70 -21.96 -13.41
N ASN A 52 30.73 -20.63 -13.49
CA ASN A 52 31.90 -19.81 -13.15
C ASN A 52 31.94 -19.39 -11.67
N GLY A 53 31.29 -20.17 -10.78
CA GLY A 53 31.33 -19.97 -9.33
C GLY A 53 30.27 -18.99 -8.78
N GLY A 54 29.30 -18.57 -9.60
CA GLY A 54 28.16 -17.75 -9.15
C GLY A 54 28.54 -16.32 -8.78
N SER A 55 29.74 -15.86 -9.16
CA SER A 55 30.18 -14.48 -8.94
C SER A 55 29.59 -13.56 -10.00
N LEU A 56 28.75 -12.62 -9.58
CA LEU A 56 28.25 -11.56 -10.44
C LEU A 56 29.29 -10.42 -10.46
N ASP A 57 29.93 -10.20 -11.61
CA ASP A 57 30.73 -8.99 -11.84
C ASP A 57 29.77 -7.84 -12.16
N LEU A 58 29.27 -7.19 -11.12
CA LEU A 58 28.24 -6.17 -11.23
C LEU A 58 28.87 -4.79 -11.45
N SER A 59 28.29 -4.04 -12.38
CA SER A 59 28.55 -2.60 -12.47
C SER A 59 27.99 -1.88 -11.25
N GLU A 60 28.54 -0.70 -10.94
CA GLU A 60 28.07 0.13 -9.82
C GLU A 60 26.57 0.45 -9.95
N PHE A 61 26.08 0.68 -11.18
CA PHE A 61 24.66 0.85 -11.44
C PHE A 61 23.82 -0.36 -11.04
N GLU A 62 24.25 -1.57 -11.38
CA GLU A 62 23.54 -2.81 -11.07
C GLU A 62 23.52 -3.08 -9.56
N GLU A 63 24.61 -2.78 -8.85
CA GLU A 63 24.65 -2.86 -7.38
C GLU A 63 23.63 -1.92 -6.75
N LEU A 64 23.60 -0.65 -7.18
CA LEU A 64 22.63 0.33 -6.70
C LEU A 64 21.19 -0.12 -6.99
N LEU A 65 20.95 -0.63 -8.20
CA LEU A 65 19.63 -1.13 -8.60
C LEU A 65 19.17 -2.28 -7.71
N LEU A 66 20.04 -3.26 -7.43
CA LEU A 66 19.74 -4.38 -6.54
C LEU A 66 19.47 -3.91 -5.12
N GLN A 67 20.24 -2.94 -4.60
CA GLN A 67 20.00 -2.36 -3.28
C GLN A 67 18.63 -1.68 -3.20
N VAL A 68 18.26 -0.89 -4.20
CA VAL A 68 16.93 -0.25 -4.26
C VAL A 68 15.83 -1.30 -4.29
N LYS A 69 15.91 -2.29 -5.19
CA LYS A 69 14.89 -3.36 -5.30
C LYS A 69 14.79 -4.20 -4.03
N SER A 70 15.92 -4.53 -3.40
CA SER A 70 15.96 -5.24 -2.12
C SER A 70 15.29 -4.42 -1.02
N SER A 71 15.60 -3.13 -0.92
CA SER A 71 15.01 -2.22 0.08
C SER A 71 13.48 -2.13 -0.03
N GLN A 72 12.95 -2.09 -1.25
CA GLN A 72 11.51 -2.06 -1.54
C GLN A 72 10.78 -3.36 -1.19
N ARG A 73 11.49 -4.50 -1.23
CA ARG A 73 10.96 -5.82 -0.85
C ARG A 73 10.98 -6.02 0.65
N MET A 74 12.09 -5.68 1.30
CA MET A 74 12.29 -5.89 2.73
C MET A 74 11.42 -4.97 3.58
N ASN A 75 11.16 -3.74 3.13
CA ASN A 75 10.46 -2.76 3.94
C ASN A 75 9.38 -2.00 3.14
N PRO A 76 8.08 -2.19 3.47
CA PRO A 76 6.99 -1.43 2.85
C PRO A 76 7.13 0.09 3.01
N HIS A 77 7.70 0.57 4.12
CA HIS A 77 7.97 1.99 4.33
C HIS A 77 8.95 2.55 3.30
N LEU A 78 10.03 1.80 2.99
CA LEU A 78 11.01 2.22 1.99
C LEU A 78 10.43 2.24 0.57
N ARG A 79 9.42 1.42 0.30
CA ARG A 79 8.66 1.49 -0.96
C ARG A 79 7.85 2.78 -1.08
N GLU A 80 7.30 3.27 0.03
CA GLU A 80 6.60 4.56 0.07
C GLU A 80 7.57 5.72 -0.07
N VAL A 81 8.70 5.67 0.65
CA VAL A 81 9.79 6.66 0.52
C VAL A 81 10.30 6.72 -0.92
N TRP A 82 10.49 5.57 -1.58
CA TRP A 82 10.84 5.52 -3.01
C TRP A 82 9.76 6.16 -3.88
N SER A 83 8.48 5.82 -3.63
CA SER A 83 7.36 6.38 -4.38
C SER A 83 7.31 7.90 -4.28
N ARG A 84 7.58 8.46 -3.10
CA ARG A 84 7.68 9.90 -2.87
C ARG A 84 8.92 10.51 -3.53
N HIS A 85 10.08 9.87 -3.40
CA HIS A 85 11.31 10.29 -4.05
C HIS A 85 11.14 10.41 -5.57
N CYS A 86 10.51 9.42 -6.21
CA CYS A 86 10.22 9.43 -7.65
C CYS A 86 9.24 10.54 -8.06
N LEU A 87 8.24 10.85 -7.23
CA LEU A 87 7.32 11.96 -7.49
C LEU A 87 8.04 13.30 -7.47
N ASP A 88 8.93 13.50 -6.50
CA ASP A 88 9.62 14.76 -6.28
C ASP A 88 10.77 15.00 -7.29
N HIS A 89 11.49 13.95 -7.70
CA HIS A 89 12.74 14.09 -8.48
C HIS A 89 12.67 13.53 -9.91
N SER A 90 11.75 12.60 -10.20
CA SER A 90 11.80 11.81 -11.44
C SER A 90 10.46 11.79 -12.21
N GLY A 91 9.64 12.80 -12.01
CA GLY A 91 8.34 12.95 -12.69
C GLY A 91 7.37 11.79 -12.43
N GLY A 92 7.53 11.09 -11.31
CA GLY A 92 6.71 9.94 -10.92
C GLY A 92 7.11 8.60 -11.55
N ILE A 93 8.26 8.50 -12.24
CA ILE A 93 8.74 7.23 -12.78
C ILE A 93 9.19 6.31 -11.64
N ARG A 94 8.46 5.23 -11.40
CA ARG A 94 8.70 4.34 -10.24
C ARG A 94 9.60 3.14 -10.53
N ASP A 95 9.89 2.85 -11.80
CA ASP A 95 10.75 1.72 -12.17
C ASP A 95 12.22 2.09 -11.93
N PRO A 96 12.94 1.45 -10.98
CA PRO A 96 14.34 1.75 -10.70
C PRO A 96 15.27 1.65 -11.91
N ASN A 97 14.95 0.80 -12.91
CA ASN A 97 15.76 0.67 -14.13
C ASN A 97 15.73 1.93 -15.00
N ARG A 98 14.79 2.83 -14.76
CA ARG A 98 14.61 4.07 -15.53
C ARG A 98 15.26 5.29 -14.89
N HIS A 99 16.01 5.09 -13.80
CA HIS A 99 16.75 6.13 -13.10
C HIS A 99 18.23 6.02 -13.43
N ASP A 100 18.94 7.13 -13.35
CA ASP A 100 20.40 7.18 -13.43
C ASP A 100 21.03 6.80 -12.07
N GLU A 101 22.33 6.49 -12.07
CA GLU A 101 23.07 6.13 -10.86
C GLU A 101 22.99 7.22 -9.77
N GLY A 102 23.00 8.50 -10.16
CA GLY A 102 22.92 9.61 -9.21
C GLY A 102 21.61 9.60 -8.43
N SER A 103 20.49 9.42 -9.14
CA SER A 103 19.16 9.28 -8.54
C SER A 103 19.05 8.05 -7.62
N LEU A 104 19.67 6.92 -8.00
CA LEU A 104 19.67 5.71 -7.16
C LEU A 104 20.51 5.89 -5.89
N ARG A 105 21.72 6.48 -5.99
CA ARG A 105 22.57 6.83 -4.83
C ARG A 105 21.84 7.77 -3.87
N LEU A 106 21.20 8.82 -4.40
CA LEU A 106 20.44 9.79 -3.61
C LEU A 106 19.31 9.12 -2.84
N PHE A 107 18.52 8.26 -3.50
CA PHE A 107 17.48 7.52 -2.81
C PHE A 107 18.03 6.64 -1.68
N LEU A 108 19.13 5.93 -1.89
CA LEU A 108 19.71 5.06 -0.86
C LEU A 108 20.16 5.87 0.37
N GLU A 109 20.64 7.09 0.18
CA GLU A 109 20.92 8.03 1.28
C GLU A 109 19.63 8.42 2.03
N VAL A 110 18.59 8.80 1.29
CA VAL A 110 17.27 9.13 1.87
C VAL A 110 16.68 7.93 2.61
N ALA A 111 16.78 6.73 2.04
CA ALA A 111 16.31 5.48 2.61
C ALA A 111 16.99 5.21 3.97
N ARG A 112 18.32 5.34 4.04
CA ARG A 112 19.10 5.20 5.28
C ARG A 112 18.66 6.19 6.35
N ASN A 113 18.33 7.43 5.97
CA ASN A 113 17.89 8.47 6.90
C ASN A 113 16.43 8.29 7.34
N SER A 114 15.59 7.70 6.51
CA SER A 114 14.16 7.46 6.79
C SER A 114 13.88 6.29 7.73
N VAL A 115 14.83 5.36 7.88
CA VAL A 115 14.74 4.19 8.78
C VAL A 115 15.35 4.50 10.16
N ARG A 116 16.03 5.64 10.31
CA ARG A 116 16.44 6.11 11.63
C ARG A 116 15.18 6.42 12.45
N PRO A 117 15.03 5.87 13.67
CA PRO A 117 14.04 6.43 14.58
C PRO A 117 14.39 7.91 14.74
N ALA A 118 13.42 8.80 14.48
CA ALA A 118 13.61 10.21 14.74
C ALA A 118 14.25 10.35 16.13
N PRO A 119 15.34 11.13 16.30
CA PRO A 119 15.83 11.43 17.64
C PRO A 119 14.60 11.93 18.40
N SER A 120 14.26 11.27 19.51
CA SER A 120 13.03 11.56 20.22
C SER A 120 13.12 12.96 20.82
N LEU A 121 12.82 13.96 20.00
CA LEU A 121 12.47 15.31 20.41
C LEU A 121 11.01 15.29 20.85
N ALA A 122 10.61 14.24 21.59
CA ALA A 122 9.38 14.29 22.35
C ALA A 122 9.60 15.41 23.37
N PRO A 123 8.85 16.51 23.29
CA PRO A 123 8.98 17.58 24.27
C PRO A 123 8.72 16.98 25.66
N ALA A 124 9.47 17.44 26.67
CA ALA A 124 9.57 16.82 27.99
C ALA A 124 8.21 16.56 28.68
N TRP A 125 7.14 17.23 28.24
CA TRP A 125 5.78 17.03 28.75
C TRP A 125 5.12 15.71 28.32
N LEU A 126 5.66 14.98 27.34
CA LEU A 126 5.17 13.64 26.94
C LEU A 126 5.88 12.47 27.66
N ARG A 127 6.68 12.75 28.71
CA ARG A 127 7.31 11.68 29.52
C ARG A 127 6.46 11.18 30.69
N HIS A 128 5.32 11.81 31.00
CA HIS A 128 4.58 11.54 32.24
C HIS A 128 3.23 10.83 32.09
N THR A 129 2.82 10.37 30.90
CA THR A 129 1.53 9.66 30.74
C THR A 129 1.65 8.21 30.31
N ALA A 130 2.85 7.64 30.24
CA ALA A 130 3.03 6.20 30.03
C ALA A 130 2.92 5.41 31.35
N SER A 131 1.78 5.48 32.03
CA SER A 131 1.38 4.40 32.93
C SER A 131 1.00 3.20 32.07
N ARG A 132 1.95 2.27 31.91
CA ARG A 132 1.70 0.90 31.48
C ARG A 132 0.47 0.35 32.20
N PRO A 133 -0.60 -0.10 31.52
CA PRO A 133 -1.48 -1.06 32.15
C PRO A 133 -0.75 -2.40 32.22
N ALA A 134 -0.70 -2.98 33.42
CA ALA A 134 -0.21 -4.32 33.67
C ALA A 134 -1.01 -5.38 32.87
N PRO A 135 -0.42 -6.53 32.51
CA PRO A 135 -1.10 -7.55 31.74
C PRO A 135 -2.18 -8.23 32.60
N PHE A 136 -3.45 -8.09 32.21
CA PHE A 136 -4.51 -8.94 32.73
C PHE A 136 -4.39 -10.33 32.11
N ASN A 137 -3.93 -11.28 32.92
CA ASN A 137 -4.16 -12.71 32.71
C ASN A 137 -5.66 -12.95 32.46
N ARG A 138 -6.01 -13.47 31.28
CA ARG A 138 -7.30 -14.12 31.06
C ARG A 138 -7.09 -15.55 30.61
N VAL A 139 -7.39 -16.43 31.56
CA VAL A 139 -7.51 -17.89 31.47
C VAL A 139 -8.49 -18.25 30.36
N GLY A 140 -8.19 -19.35 29.67
CA GLY A 140 -8.78 -19.74 28.40
C GLY A 140 -10.29 -19.91 28.35
N ARG A 141 -10.81 -19.74 27.14
CA ARG A 141 -11.99 -20.43 26.64
C ARG A 141 -11.85 -20.57 25.12
N SER A 142 -11.64 -21.81 24.71
CA SER A 142 -11.77 -22.30 23.34
C SER A 142 -13.22 -22.10 22.88
N LEU A 143 -13.41 -21.56 21.67
CA LEU A 143 -14.66 -21.64 20.93
C LEU A 143 -14.38 -22.27 19.55
N PRO A 144 -15.19 -23.26 19.12
CA PRO A 144 -14.95 -24.06 17.92
C PRO A 144 -15.41 -23.38 16.61
N PRO A 145 -14.93 -23.85 15.44
CA PRO A 145 -15.33 -23.32 14.13
C PRO A 145 -16.73 -23.82 13.70
N PRO A 146 -17.52 -23.05 12.93
CA PRO A 146 -18.77 -23.52 12.35
C PRO A 146 -18.55 -24.40 11.10
N PRO A 147 -19.49 -25.31 10.79
CA PRO A 147 -19.28 -26.46 9.91
C PRO A 147 -19.52 -26.17 8.42
N LEU A 148 -18.82 -26.96 7.59
CA LEU A 148 -19.07 -27.14 6.16
C LEU A 148 -20.41 -27.84 5.94
N HIS A 149 -21.32 -27.23 5.17
CA HIS A 149 -22.43 -27.95 4.57
C HIS A 149 -22.34 -27.93 3.05
N LEU A 150 -22.21 -29.15 2.54
CA LEU A 150 -22.30 -29.60 1.16
C LEU A 150 -23.64 -29.20 0.53
N ALA A 151 -23.60 -28.50 -0.61
CA ALA A 151 -24.72 -28.41 -1.54
C ALA A 151 -24.22 -28.67 -2.95
N MET A 152 -24.52 -29.88 -3.45
CA MET A 152 -24.46 -30.24 -4.86
C MET A 152 -25.80 -29.92 -5.53
N MET A 153 -25.78 -29.14 -6.62
CA MET A 153 -26.55 -29.23 -7.89
C MET A 153 -25.91 -28.16 -8.80
N GLY A 154 -25.44 -28.38 -10.03
CA GLY A 154 -26.01 -29.14 -11.13
C GLY A 154 -26.56 -28.16 -12.18
N GLY A 155 -25.79 -27.78 -13.21
CA GLY A 155 -26.29 -26.97 -14.34
C GLY A 155 -25.22 -26.39 -15.25
N ARG A 156 -25.23 -26.78 -16.53
CA ARG A 156 -24.24 -26.53 -17.58
C ARG A 156 -24.82 -25.61 -18.69
N ILE A 157 -24.02 -24.63 -19.17
CA ILE A 157 -23.84 -24.15 -20.59
C ILE A 157 -24.97 -23.24 -21.20
N PRO A 158 -24.79 -22.35 -22.24
CA PRO A 158 -23.62 -21.87 -23.04
C PRO A 158 -23.40 -20.34 -23.27
N ALA A 159 -22.18 -20.08 -23.77
CA ALA A 159 -21.62 -19.13 -24.76
C ALA A 159 -22.42 -18.10 -25.61
N LYS A 160 -21.66 -17.05 -26.00
CA LYS A 160 -21.74 -16.11 -27.16
C LYS A 160 -22.73 -14.93 -27.09
N GLY A 161 -22.23 -13.71 -27.30
CA GLY A 161 -23.07 -12.52 -27.49
C GLY A 161 -22.30 -11.20 -27.57
N THR A 162 -21.62 -10.99 -28.69
CA THR A 162 -21.10 -9.73 -29.23
C THR A 162 -22.07 -8.55 -29.05
N ARG A 163 -21.58 -7.33 -28.73
CA ARG A 163 -21.99 -6.01 -29.29
C ARG A 163 -21.27 -4.83 -28.58
N PRO A 164 -21.20 -3.64 -29.19
CA PRO A 164 -19.98 -3.21 -29.85
C PRO A 164 -19.41 -1.90 -29.29
N PHE A 165 -18.21 -1.60 -29.78
CA PHE A 165 -17.59 -0.29 -29.83
C PHE A 165 -18.60 0.81 -30.25
N SER A 166 -18.82 1.80 -29.38
CA SER A 166 -19.33 3.11 -29.79
C SER A 166 -18.34 4.18 -29.36
N ALA A 167 -17.49 4.57 -30.30
CA ALA A 167 -16.77 5.83 -30.24
C ALA A 167 -17.78 6.98 -30.33
N GLY A 168 -17.67 7.94 -29.40
CA GLY A 168 -18.40 9.20 -29.33
C GLY A 168 -17.58 10.19 -28.48
N PRO A 169 -17.71 11.50 -28.71
CA PRO A 169 -16.58 12.41 -28.80
C PRO A 169 -15.93 12.72 -27.45
N THR A 170 -14.60 12.72 -27.46
CA THR A 170 -13.72 13.12 -26.38
C THR A 170 -13.91 14.62 -26.10
N VAL A 171 -14.82 14.96 -25.20
CA VAL A 171 -14.81 16.27 -24.58
C VAL A 171 -13.68 16.22 -23.56
N ALA A 172 -12.56 16.87 -23.88
CA ALA A 172 -11.45 17.04 -22.96
C ALA A 172 -11.94 17.78 -21.71
N ARG A 173 -12.29 17.02 -20.66
CA ARG A 173 -12.55 17.57 -19.33
C ARG A 173 -11.22 17.68 -18.62
N PHE A 174 -10.76 18.91 -18.47
CA PHE A 174 -9.67 19.27 -17.57
C PHE A 174 -10.04 18.91 -16.13
N GLY A 175 -9.11 18.30 -15.39
CA GLY A 175 -9.16 18.14 -13.93
C GLY A 175 -9.24 16.68 -13.48
N PHE A 176 -8.27 16.28 -12.63
CA PHE A 176 -8.13 14.96 -11.97
C PHE A 176 -8.60 13.78 -12.83
N GLY A 177 -7.69 13.18 -13.61
CA GLY A 177 -8.00 12.10 -14.54
C GLY A 177 -9.04 11.13 -13.98
N ASP A 178 -10.17 11.03 -14.68
CA ASP A 178 -11.33 10.14 -14.49
C ASP A 178 -11.66 9.73 -13.04
N ALA A 179 -12.88 9.99 -12.55
CA ALA A 179 -13.32 9.62 -11.21
C ALA A 179 -13.00 8.15 -10.85
N VAL A 180 -13.10 7.25 -11.83
CA VAL A 180 -12.72 5.83 -11.72
C VAL A 180 -11.23 5.67 -11.39
N SER A 181 -10.35 6.39 -12.07
CA SER A 181 -8.90 6.37 -11.85
C SER A 181 -8.52 6.92 -10.48
N THR A 182 -9.23 7.95 -10.03
CA THR A 182 -9.06 8.51 -8.67
C THR A 182 -9.43 7.48 -7.61
N VAL A 183 -10.59 6.82 -7.73
CA VAL A 183 -11.00 5.75 -6.79
C VAL A 183 -10.02 4.57 -6.82
N LYS A 184 -9.55 4.15 -8.00
CA LYS A 184 -8.53 3.09 -8.13
C LYS A 184 -7.19 3.48 -7.50
N TYR A 185 -6.82 4.76 -7.53
CA TYR A 185 -5.65 5.25 -6.81
C TYR A 185 -5.88 5.19 -5.30
N CYS A 186 -6.99 5.72 -4.80
CA CYS A 186 -7.28 5.74 -3.36
C CYS A 186 -7.45 4.32 -2.78
N GLN A 187 -8.06 3.38 -3.50
CA GLN A 187 -8.15 1.96 -3.11
C GLN A 187 -6.79 1.29 -2.89
N ARG A 188 -5.75 1.70 -3.65
CA ARG A 188 -4.40 1.14 -3.57
C ARG A 188 -3.56 1.74 -2.44
N ASN A 189 -3.83 3.00 -2.09
CA ASN A 189 -3.00 3.75 -1.16
C ASN A 189 -3.67 3.95 0.22
N SER A 190 -4.96 3.65 0.36
CA SER A 190 -5.69 3.83 1.63
C SER A 190 -6.59 2.65 1.94
N GLU A 191 -6.33 2.02 3.10
CA GLU A 191 -7.14 0.90 3.58
C GLU A 191 -8.53 1.34 4.06
N SER A 192 -8.63 2.49 4.71
CA SER A 192 -9.91 3.05 5.16
C SER A 192 -10.78 3.44 3.97
N PHE A 193 -10.19 4.01 2.92
CA PHE A 193 -10.90 4.33 1.68
C PHE A 193 -11.39 3.07 0.96
N ARG A 194 -10.56 2.02 0.90
CA ARG A 194 -10.95 0.72 0.33
C ARG A 194 -12.12 0.11 1.11
N GLN A 195 -12.09 0.16 2.44
CA GLN A 195 -13.21 -0.31 3.27
C GLN A 195 -14.49 0.51 3.05
N ALA A 196 -14.38 1.84 3.01
CA ALA A 196 -15.51 2.73 2.72
C ALA A 196 -16.12 2.45 1.34
N TRP A 197 -15.29 2.22 0.32
CA TRP A 197 -15.74 1.83 -1.01
C TRP A 197 -16.43 0.47 -1.04
N THR A 198 -15.87 -0.54 -0.38
CA THR A 198 -16.49 -1.87 -0.27
C THR A 198 -17.85 -1.80 0.43
N TRP A 199 -17.94 -1.02 1.50
CA TRP A 199 -19.21 -0.78 2.18
C TRP A 199 -20.21 -0.05 1.26
N TYR A 200 -19.78 1.03 0.60
CA TYR A 200 -20.65 1.83 -0.27
C TYR A 200 -21.17 1.04 -1.47
N THR A 201 -20.31 0.25 -2.12
CA THR A 201 -20.73 -0.63 -3.23
C THR A 201 -21.64 -1.76 -2.76
N GLY A 202 -21.52 -2.22 -1.51
CA GLY A 202 -22.44 -3.18 -0.89
C GLY A 202 -23.80 -2.57 -0.53
N ALA A 203 -23.82 -1.30 -0.10
CA ALA A 203 -25.04 -0.60 0.32
C ALA A 203 -25.85 -0.02 -0.85
N HIS A 204 -25.17 0.54 -1.85
CA HIS A 204 -25.80 1.29 -2.95
C HIS A 204 -25.60 0.65 -4.33
N GLY A 205 -24.79 -0.40 -4.42
CA GLY A 205 -24.41 -1.02 -5.68
C GLY A 205 -24.53 -2.55 -5.68
N THR A 206 -23.76 -3.17 -6.57
CA THR A 206 -23.74 -4.63 -6.78
C THR A 206 -22.74 -5.38 -5.88
N GLY A 207 -22.05 -4.68 -4.97
CA GLY A 207 -21.00 -5.23 -4.10
C GLY A 207 -19.69 -5.60 -4.80
N LYS A 208 -19.53 -5.24 -6.09
CA LYS A 208 -18.28 -5.49 -6.83
C LYS A 208 -17.29 -4.37 -6.56
N ASN A 209 -16.07 -4.70 -6.16
CA ASN A 209 -15.08 -3.69 -5.74
C ASN A 209 -14.35 -2.97 -6.89
N ASP A 210 -14.68 -3.23 -8.16
CA ASP A 210 -14.04 -2.57 -9.30
C ASP A 210 -14.81 -1.30 -9.73
N PRO A 211 -14.21 -0.09 -9.61
CA PRO A 211 -14.86 1.16 -9.97
C PRO A 211 -15.22 1.29 -11.46
N SER A 212 -14.53 0.57 -12.38
CA SER A 212 -14.90 0.62 -13.82
C SER A 212 -16.20 -0.13 -14.15
N LEU A 213 -16.78 -0.84 -13.20
CA LEU A 213 -18.08 -1.50 -13.36
C LEU A 213 -19.27 -0.61 -13.03
N TYR A 214 -19.01 0.61 -12.56
CA TYR A 214 -20.03 1.60 -12.20
C TYR A 214 -19.95 2.79 -13.15
N ASP A 215 -21.09 3.46 -13.35
CA ASP A 215 -21.15 4.70 -14.12
C ASP A 215 -20.48 5.85 -13.36
N GLU A 216 -20.00 6.85 -14.10
CA GLU A 216 -19.26 7.99 -13.53
C GLU A 216 -20.07 8.71 -12.44
N ALA A 217 -21.39 8.86 -12.63
CA ALA A 217 -22.27 9.48 -11.65
C ALA A 217 -22.38 8.69 -10.33
N PHE A 218 -22.26 7.36 -10.36
CA PHE A 218 -22.21 6.55 -9.15
C PHE A 218 -20.91 6.75 -8.39
N VAL A 219 -19.78 6.81 -9.11
CA VAL A 219 -18.46 7.07 -8.53
C VAL A 219 -18.39 8.47 -7.92
N ILE A 220 -18.95 9.48 -8.59
CA ILE A 220 -19.05 10.85 -8.07
C ILE A 220 -19.90 10.87 -6.79
N ARG A 221 -21.06 10.21 -6.78
CA ARG A 221 -21.92 10.13 -5.58
C ARG A 221 -21.22 9.50 -4.37
N PHE A 222 -20.34 8.54 -4.59
CA PHE A 222 -19.49 8.01 -3.52
C PHE A 222 -18.58 9.09 -2.94
N ILE A 223 -17.87 9.83 -3.79
CA ILE A 223 -16.95 10.91 -3.37
C ILE A 223 -17.72 12.00 -2.62
N GLU A 224 -18.91 12.37 -3.10
CA GLU A 224 -19.82 13.31 -2.41
C GLU A 224 -20.28 12.79 -1.05
N SER A 225 -20.58 11.50 -0.91
CA SER A 225 -20.98 10.92 0.38
C SER A 225 -19.83 10.96 1.40
N LEU A 226 -18.58 10.77 0.97
CA LEU A 226 -17.43 10.95 1.83
C LEU A 226 -17.29 12.41 2.30
N ALA A 227 -17.49 13.38 1.40
CA ALA A 227 -17.45 14.79 1.74
C ALA A 227 -18.59 15.19 2.69
N SER A 228 -19.81 14.69 2.44
CA SER A 228 -20.98 14.94 3.28
C SER A 228 -20.80 14.36 4.69
N ASN A 229 -20.29 13.14 4.79
CA ASN A 229 -20.01 12.52 6.10
C ASN A 229 -18.98 13.33 6.90
N PHE A 230 -17.95 13.85 6.24
CA PHE A 230 -16.97 14.73 6.89
C PHE A 230 -17.58 16.06 7.34
N MET A 231 -18.44 16.67 6.52
CA MET A 231 -19.11 17.93 6.86
C MET A 231 -20.10 17.77 8.02
N SER A 232 -20.82 16.64 8.09
CA SER A 232 -21.73 16.33 9.19
C SER A 232 -21.00 16.17 10.53
N GLU A 233 -19.79 15.59 10.52
CA GLU A 233 -18.97 15.44 11.73
C GLU A 233 -18.44 16.80 12.23
N ALA A 234 -18.18 17.74 11.32
CA ALA A 234 -17.74 19.09 11.68
C ALA A 234 -18.84 19.91 12.38
N GLU A 235 -20.09 19.78 11.93
CA GLU A 235 -21.24 20.52 12.49
C GLU A 235 -21.60 20.06 13.91
N GLU A 236 -21.51 18.75 14.18
CA GLU A 236 -21.76 18.18 15.52
C GLU A 236 -20.74 18.68 16.56
N THR A 237 -19.49 18.93 16.15
CA THR A 237 -18.46 19.47 17.06
C THR A 237 -18.61 20.97 17.38
N GLU A 238 -19.29 21.72 16.51
CA GLU A 238 -19.58 23.15 16.70
C GLU A 238 -20.76 23.37 17.66
N ASP A 239 -21.77 22.51 17.62
CA ASP A 239 -22.93 22.57 18.53
C ASP A 239 -22.53 22.20 19.97
N VAL A 240 -21.70 21.16 20.13
CA VAL A 240 -21.15 20.78 21.45
C VAL A 240 -20.27 21.88 22.05
N LYS A 241 -19.56 22.68 21.23
CA LYS A 241 -18.78 23.83 21.72
C LYS A 241 -19.65 25.03 22.09
N ARG A 242 -20.79 25.24 21.43
CA ARG A 242 -21.73 26.32 21.78
C ARG A 242 -22.48 26.05 23.08
N GLU A 243 -22.85 24.80 23.36
CA GLU A 243 -23.50 24.44 24.63
C GLU A 243 -22.58 24.55 25.85
N VAL A 244 -21.26 24.43 25.68
CA VAL A 244 -20.26 24.54 26.76
C VAL A 244 -19.69 25.96 26.89
N SER A 245 -20.52 27.00 26.66
CA SER A 245 -20.17 28.37 27.05
C SER A 245 -20.45 28.58 28.54
N TYR A 246 -19.45 28.32 29.38
CA TYR A 246 -19.46 28.50 30.83
C TYR A 246 -19.98 29.88 31.27
N GLU A 247 -21.11 29.94 31.97
CA GLU A 247 -21.48 31.09 32.80
C GLU A 247 -20.76 30.93 34.16
N PRO A 248 -19.82 31.81 34.54
CA PRO A 248 -19.04 31.63 35.76
C PRO A 248 -19.93 31.84 37.00
N PRO A 249 -19.86 30.96 38.02
CA PRO A 249 -20.68 31.07 39.21
C PRO A 249 -20.37 32.38 39.95
N SER A 250 -21.42 33.11 40.34
CA SER A 250 -21.31 34.40 41.00
C SER A 250 -20.44 34.29 42.26
N LYS A 251 -19.48 35.21 42.40
CA LYS A 251 -18.58 35.25 43.55
C LYS A 251 -19.40 35.55 44.80
N ARG A 252 -19.68 34.52 45.60
CA ARG A 252 -20.23 34.68 46.95
C ARG A 252 -19.22 35.47 47.79
N GLN A 253 -19.55 36.70 48.12
CA GLN A 253 -18.73 37.62 48.90
C GLN A 253 -18.42 37.00 50.27
N ARG A 254 -17.13 36.84 50.58
CA ARG A 254 -16.70 36.36 51.91
C ARG A 254 -16.93 37.48 52.91
N ARG A 255 -17.87 37.27 53.84
CA ARG A 255 -18.04 38.10 55.04
C ARG A 255 -16.82 37.88 55.93
N TRP A 256 -15.93 38.87 55.99
CA TRP A 256 -14.89 38.92 57.01
C TRP A 256 -15.58 39.06 58.37
N GLY A 257 -15.26 38.15 59.30
CA GLY A 257 -15.74 38.24 60.67
C GLY A 257 -15.13 39.43 61.36
N ASP A 258 -15.99 40.22 62.01
CA ASP A 258 -15.61 41.22 62.98
C ASP A 258 -14.72 40.57 64.05
N ARG A 259 -13.50 41.07 64.15
CA ARG A 259 -12.58 40.81 65.25
C ARG A 259 -12.59 42.10 66.07
N GLU A 260 -13.41 42.11 67.12
CA GLU A 260 -13.15 42.69 68.47
C GLU A 260 -14.38 42.45 69.36
#